data_AF-A0A935HFK9-F1
#
_entry.id   AF-A0A935HFK9-F1
#
_cell.length_a   1.000
_cell.length_b   1.000
_cell.length_c   1.000
_cell.angle_alpha   90.00
_cell.angle_beta   90.00
_cell.angle_gamma   90.00
#
_symmetry.space_group_name_H-M   'P 1'
#
loop_
_entity.id
_entity.type
_entity.pdbx_description
1 polymer ?
#
loop_
_entity_poly.entity_id
_entity_poly.type
_entity_poly.pdbx_seq_one_letter_code
_entity_poly.pdbx_strand_id
1 'polypeptide(L)'
;MVFNDADPWMAGAVLVRGRMQVGDRLFLLTRDDQRIAVRITAIRDDITQSDLDEAAAPRGVFLSFRREPSAAAVAPGTEPLLTGDPAAVDYSQLVP
;
A
#
# COMPACT_ATOMS: atom_id res chain seq x y z
N MET A 1 11.26 16.36 5.18
CA MET A 1 10.26 17.11 5.97
C MET A 1 8.89 16.75 5.41
N VAL A 2 7.95 16.28 6.21
CA VAL A 2 6.56 16.04 5.76
C VAL A 2 5.89 17.40 5.66
N PHE A 3 5.36 17.74 4.50
CA PHE A 3 4.76 19.04 4.21
C PHE A 3 3.27 19.07 4.57
N ASN A 4 2.60 17.92 4.60
CA ASN A 4 1.19 17.80 4.95
C ASN A 4 0.91 16.41 5.54
N ASP A 5 0.28 16.36 6.71
CA ASP A 5 -0.16 15.15 7.42
C ASP A 5 -1.66 14.86 7.24
N ALA A 6 -2.39 15.70 6.50
CA ALA A 6 -3.73 15.38 6.00
C ALA A 6 -3.65 14.31 4.90
N ASP A 7 -4.65 13.42 4.80
CA ASP A 7 -4.71 12.41 3.74
C ASP A 7 -4.97 13.06 2.36
N PRO A 8 -4.18 12.74 1.30
CA PRO A 8 -2.96 11.92 1.33
C PRO A 8 -1.75 12.69 1.90
N TRP A 9 -0.90 11.99 2.66
CA TRP A 9 0.32 12.56 3.23
C TRP A 9 1.29 13.00 2.12
N MET A 10 1.98 14.13 2.33
CA MET A 10 2.89 14.68 1.32
C MET A 10 4.26 14.98 1.91
N ALA A 11 5.33 14.58 1.20
CA ALA A 11 6.70 14.90 1.57
C ALA A 11 7.56 15.20 0.34
N GLY A 12 8.43 16.19 0.46
CA GLY A 12 9.54 16.39 -0.48
C GLY A 12 10.70 15.48 -0.08
N ALA A 13 11.29 14.83 -1.08
CA ALA A 13 12.33 13.83 -0.92
C ALA A 13 13.36 13.93 -2.04
N VAL A 14 14.56 13.40 -1.78
CA VAL A 14 15.59 13.18 -2.80
C VAL A 14 15.76 11.69 -2.96
N LEU A 15 15.51 11.18 -4.16
CA LEU A 15 15.81 9.81 -4.52
C LEU A 15 17.32 9.71 -4.78
N VAL A 16 18.05 9.11 -3.84
CA VAL A 16 19.51 9.01 -3.88
C VAL A 16 19.99 7.84 -4.75
N ARG A 17 19.19 6.77 -4.85
CA ARG A 17 19.50 5.57 -5.65
C ARG A 17 18.26 4.85 -6.13
N GLY A 18 18.39 4.04 -7.17
CA GLY A 18 17.34 3.16 -7.67
C GLY A 18 16.26 3.89 -8.48
N ARG A 19 15.11 3.24 -8.58
CA ARG A 19 13.89 3.75 -9.22
C ARG A 19 12.71 3.59 -8.27
N MET A 20 11.71 4.43 -8.45
CA MET A 20 10.50 4.48 -7.64
C MET A 20 9.33 4.79 -8.56
N GLN A 21 8.22 4.10 -8.40
CA GLN A 21 7.04 4.25 -9.25
C GLN A 21 5.78 4.46 -8.42
N VAL A 22 4.76 5.07 -9.02
CA VAL A 22 3.44 5.18 -8.41
C VAL A 22 2.90 3.77 -8.10
N GLY A 23 2.36 3.59 -6.91
CA GLY A 23 1.84 2.32 -6.43
C GLY A 23 2.85 1.47 -5.66
N ASP A 24 4.14 1.84 -5.62
CA ASP A 24 5.13 1.18 -4.78
C ASP A 24 4.78 1.30 -3.29
N ARG A 25 5.21 0.30 -2.52
CA ARG A 25 5.12 0.26 -1.07
C ARG A 25 6.43 0.72 -0.44
N LEU A 26 6.35 1.64 0.51
CA LEU A 26 7.47 2.16 1.27
C LEU A 26 7.21 1.99 2.78
N PHE A 27 8.29 2.02 3.56
CA PHE A 27 8.22 2.13 5.01
C PHE A 27 8.77 3.48 5.43
N LEU A 28 7.91 4.30 6.05
CA LEU A 28 8.36 5.51 6.73
C LEU A 28 8.95 5.10 8.08
N LEU A 29 10.21 5.50 8.31
CA LEU A 29 10.88 5.34 9.58
C LEU A 29 10.65 6.59 10.42
N THR A 30 10.00 6.44 11.57
CA THR A 30 9.92 7.52 12.56
C THR A 30 11.11 7.47 13.50
N ARG A 31 11.29 8.54 14.29
CA ARG A 31 12.38 8.63 15.29
C ARG A 31 12.32 7.50 16.32
N ASP A 32 11.13 7.00 16.62
CA ASP A 32 10.88 5.95 17.61
C ASP A 32 10.91 4.53 17.00
N ASP A 33 11.57 4.35 15.85
CA ASP A 33 11.69 3.09 15.08
C ASP A 33 10.34 2.45 14.68
N GLN A 34 9.25 3.22 14.69
CA GLN A 34 7.99 2.73 14.15
C GLN A 34 8.04 2.77 12.62
N ARG A 35 7.88 1.59 12.02
CA ARG A 35 7.79 1.43 10.56
C ARG A 35 6.33 1.58 10.14
N ILE A 36 6.03 2.65 9.43
CA ILE A 36 4.69 2.87 8.88
C ILE A 36 4.71 2.45 7.41
N ALA A 37 4.00 1.37 7.10
CA ALA A 37 3.77 0.96 5.71
C ALA A 37 2.89 2.00 5.01
N VAL A 38 3.37 2.51 3.89
CA VAL A 38 2.66 3.47 3.05
C VAL A 38 2.75 3.06 1.58
N ARG A 39 1.77 3.49 0.79
CA ARG A 39 1.76 3.31 -0.66
C ARG A 39 1.87 4.65 -1.35
N ILE A 40 2.75 4.75 -2.34
CA ILE A 40 2.90 5.94 -3.18
C ILE A 40 1.66 6.09 -4.06
N THR A 41 1.01 7.25 -3.99
CA THR A 41 -0.18 7.55 -4.81
C THR A 41 0.10 8.58 -5.90
N ALA A 42 1.15 9.40 -5.74
CA ALA A 42 1.62 10.31 -6.78
C ALA A 42 3.10 10.65 -6.58
N ILE A 43 3.79 10.91 -7.69
CA ILE A 43 5.15 11.44 -7.72
C ILE A 43 5.13 12.69 -8.59
N ARG A 44 5.75 13.77 -8.13
CA ARG A 44 5.90 15.01 -8.89
C ARG A 44 7.35 15.45 -8.88
N ASP A 45 7.88 15.82 -10.03
CA ASP A 45 9.24 16.38 -10.14
C ASP A 45 9.36 17.70 -9.37
N ASP A 46 10.45 17.90 -8.63
CA ASP A 46 10.62 19.14 -7.86
C ASP A 46 11.02 20.35 -8.72
N ILE A 47 11.66 20.14 -9.87
CA ILE A 47 12.11 21.20 -10.78
C ILE A 47 10.98 21.60 -11.74
N THR A 48 10.45 20.64 -12.49
CA THR A 48 9.45 20.88 -13.54
C THR A 48 8.02 20.91 -13.00
N GLN A 49 7.81 20.50 -11.75
CA GLN A 49 6.48 20.40 -11.12
C GLN A 49 5.51 19.50 -11.89
N SER A 50 6.03 18.61 -12.73
CA SER A 50 5.24 17.68 -13.56
C SER A 50 5.01 16.37 -12.83
N ASP A 51 3.83 15.78 -13.03
CA ASP A 51 3.52 14.47 -12.48
C ASP A 51 4.30 13.37 -13.22
N LEU A 52 4.76 12.36 -12.49
CA LEU A 52 5.60 11.26 -12.97
C LEU A 52 4.98 9.91 -12.58
N ASP A 53 5.03 8.95 -13.51
CA ASP A 53 4.71 7.55 -13.20
C ASP A 53 5.89 6.83 -12.53
N GLU A 54 7.12 7.20 -12.91
CA GLU A 54 8.39 6.68 -12.39
C GLU A 54 9.42 7.81 -12.22
N ALA A 55 10.22 7.74 -11.15
CA ALA A 55 11.40 8.55 -10.93
C ALA A 55 12.65 7.67 -10.75
N ALA A 56 13.74 8.05 -11.41
CA ALA A 56 15.05 7.40 -11.30
C ALA A 56 16.06 8.35 -10.64
N ALA A 57 16.93 7.80 -9.79
CA ALA A 57 17.95 8.57 -9.08
C ALA A 57 19.10 9.06 -9.99
N PRO A 58 19.78 10.15 -9.62
CA PRO A 58 19.46 11.06 -8.52
C PRO A 58 18.38 12.07 -8.93
N ARG A 59 17.35 12.27 -8.09
CA ARG A 59 16.24 13.18 -8.44
C ARG A 59 15.49 13.72 -7.21
N GLY A 60 15.18 15.01 -7.21
CA GLY A 60 14.27 15.61 -6.24
C GLY A 60 12.81 15.37 -6.65
N VAL A 61 11.96 15.03 -5.69
CA VAL A 61 10.55 14.74 -5.94
C VAL A 61 9.67 15.17 -4.77
N PHE A 62 8.42 15.52 -5.07
CA PHE A 62 7.33 15.54 -4.11
C PHE A 62 6.56 14.23 -4.21
N LEU A 63 6.41 13.54 -3.08
CA LEU A 63 5.70 12.28 -2.96
C LEU A 63 4.38 12.51 -2.23
N SER A 64 3.30 11.95 -2.79
CA SER A 64 2.05 11.74 -2.07
C SER A 64 1.92 10.26 -1.73
N PHE A 65 1.55 9.95 -0.50
CA PHE A 65 1.40 8.57 -0.04
C PHE A 65 0.25 8.42 0.94
N ARG A 66 -0.31 7.22 0.98
CA ARG A 66 -1.35 6.83 1.93
C ARG A 66 -0.85 5.72 2.83
N ARG A 67 -1.26 5.75 4.09
CA ARG A 67 -1.00 4.64 5.00
C ARG A 67 -1.69 3.38 4.45
N GLU A 68 -0.95 2.30 4.37
CA GLU A 68 -1.60 1.01 4.14
C GLU A 68 -2.24 0.56 5.44
N PRO A 69 -3.50 0.09 5.42
CA PRO A 69 -4.05 -0.60 6.56
C PRO A 69 -3.12 -1.76 6.84
N SER A 70 -2.55 -1.79 8.05
CA SER A 70 -1.89 -3.01 8.51
C SER A 70 -2.93 -4.11 8.30
N ALA A 71 -2.60 -5.15 7.55
CA ALA A 71 -3.38 -6.37 7.63
C ALA A 71 -3.46 -6.65 9.13
N ALA A 72 -4.66 -6.56 9.71
CA ALA A 72 -4.85 -6.99 11.07
C ALA A 72 -4.22 -8.38 11.11
N ALA A 73 -3.24 -8.58 12.00
CA ALA A 73 -2.74 -9.91 12.24
C ALA A 73 -3.99 -10.76 12.45
N VAL A 74 -4.28 -11.66 11.52
CA VAL A 74 -5.34 -12.64 11.73
C VAL A 74 -4.92 -13.30 13.02
N ALA A 75 -5.70 -13.09 14.09
CA ALA A 75 -5.41 -13.73 15.34
C ALA A 75 -5.30 -15.23 15.02
N PRO A 76 -4.21 -15.92 15.40
CA PRO A 76 -4.11 -17.35 15.18
C PRO A 76 -5.28 -18.00 15.92
N GLY A 77 -6.34 -18.35 15.18
CA GLY A 77 -7.62 -18.78 15.72
C GLY A 77 -8.88 -18.23 15.05
N THR A 78 -8.80 -17.27 14.11
CA THR A 78 -9.98 -16.92 13.29
C THR A 78 -9.98 -17.76 12.02
N GLU A 79 -10.42 -19.02 12.16
CA GLU A 79 -10.89 -19.77 11.01
C GLU A 79 -12.02 -18.95 10.35
N PRO A 80 -12.04 -18.80 9.01
CA PRO A 80 -13.27 -18.36 8.37
C PRO A 80 -14.31 -19.44 8.70
N LEU A 81 -15.33 -19.08 9.47
CA LEU A 81 -16.55 -19.87 9.54
C LEU A 81 -17.14 -19.92 8.12
N LEU A 82 -16.66 -20.87 7.33
CA LEU A 82 -17.41 -21.50 6.26
C LEU A 82 -18.57 -22.22 6.94
N THR A 83 -19.59 -21.46 7.35
CA THR A 83 -20.88 -22.03 7.72
C THR A 83 -21.52 -22.51 6.42
N GLY A 84 -21.35 -23.80 6.17
CA GLY A 84 -21.88 -24.49 4.99
C GLY A 84 -21.32 -25.91 4.90
N ASP A 85 -21.71 -26.74 5.85
CA ASP A 85 -21.46 -28.17 5.95
C ASP A 85 -21.64 -28.93 4.61
N PRO A 86 -20.64 -29.71 4.15
CA PRO A 86 -20.77 -30.55 2.96
C PRO A 86 -21.18 -31.99 3.33
N ALA A 87 -22.38 -32.20 3.85
CA ALA A 87 -22.96 -33.54 3.94
C ALA A 87 -24.50 -33.53 3.89
N ALA A 88 -25.04 -34.25 2.88
CA ALA A 88 -26.46 -34.44 2.51
C ALA A 88 -27.06 -33.24 1.76
N VAL A 89 -27.43 -33.33 0.48
CA VAL A 89 -28.51 -34.21 -0.03
C VAL A 89 -28.31 -34.59 -1.52
N ASP A 90 -28.30 -35.91 -1.73
CA ASP A 90 -28.93 -36.75 -2.78
C ASP A 90 -28.86 -36.39 -4.29
N TYR A 91 -28.21 -37.28 -5.06
CA TYR A 91 -28.12 -37.29 -6.54
C TYR A 91 -29.21 -38.15 -7.23
N SER A 92 -30.32 -38.51 -6.58
CA SER A 92 -31.33 -39.43 -7.15
C SER A 92 -32.48 -38.74 -7.90
N GLN A 93 -32.27 -37.52 -8.42
CA GLN A 93 -33.30 -36.75 -9.15
C GLN A 93 -32.84 -36.34 -10.57
N LEU A 94 -32.08 -37.18 -11.26
CA LEU A 94 -31.82 -37.06 -12.70
C LEU A 94 -32.26 -38.32 -13.48
N VAL A 95 -33.59 -38.44 -13.65
CA VAL A 95 -34.31 -38.84 -14.90
C VAL A 95 -34.31 -40.34 -15.27
N PRO A 96 -35.48 -40.92 -15.62
CA PRO A 96 -36.12 -40.73 -16.94
C PRO A 96 -37.40 -39.88 -16.96
#